data_AF-A0A6I8MH25-F1
#
_entry.id   AF-A0A6I8MH25-F1
#
_cell.length_a   1.000
_cell.length_b   1.000
_cell.length_c   1.000
_cell.angle_alpha   90.00
_cell.angle_beta   90.00
_cell.angle_gamma   90.00
#
_symmetry.space_group_name_H-M   'P 1'
#
loop_
_entity.id
_entity.type
_entity.pdbx_description
1 polymer ?
#
loop_
_entity_poly.entity_id
_entity_poly.type
_entity_poly.pdbx_seq_one_letter_code
_entity_poly.pdbx_strand_id
1 'polypeptide(L)'
;MRAVQNSLFFRDLHSAFAHLGEGYSGHLSFHSTRGYIGEIAVVIHSHNPREGPLNLMRHLCFSRLCRPLLFAAATTGAAFFAGPLAYADEVQPVAQPQPVPTLTQTVTSMVNSWGIPAPAIDPQIAAAVDTLAQQVQAFVAPGMPYADPHVAAPVPEHHEPVQRPVDGPNYHWTNDPVSQVMAQKTGPVLHRVQGSWFSAPDIPEESLQAQAQGVSLYGPGTPIYVGKDRLCTVGASGYDAEGRKIAITAGHCGKIGDAVSSADSWQVGPSGTVVAKGSNLDYAVVELGSNAQVTQKYNNIRVNSVGGPMPVTGNTACKQGVATGFSCGLVWNHDHRTTASQVCAMQGDSGAPMLVGDRVVGIINGGMIPNVNYPCTTPWQGPFFVPTISTNMDAIVSDLNAKKSVGHGFRLAHS
;
A
#
# COMPACT_ATOMS: atom_id res chain seq x y z
N MET A 1 -34.07 26.01 -15.26
CA MET A 1 -33.82 24.60 -14.88
C MET A 1 -32.75 24.38 -13.80
N ARG A 2 -32.10 25.41 -13.22
CA ARG A 2 -31.16 25.24 -12.08
C ARG A 2 -31.73 25.63 -10.70
N ALA A 3 -32.92 26.23 -10.62
CA ALA A 3 -33.53 26.67 -9.36
C ALA A 3 -34.42 25.61 -8.67
N VAL A 4 -34.78 24.53 -9.37
CA VAL A 4 -35.70 23.48 -8.85
C VAL A 4 -34.94 22.35 -8.14
N GLN A 5 -33.65 22.14 -8.45
CA GLN A 5 -32.82 21.12 -7.78
C GLN A 5 -32.37 21.52 -6.38
N ASN A 6 -32.27 22.82 -6.08
CA ASN A 6 -31.96 23.28 -4.71
C ASN A 6 -33.16 23.20 -3.76
N SER A 7 -34.42 23.14 -4.21
CA SER A 7 -35.54 23.02 -3.26
C SER A 7 -35.79 21.59 -2.79
N LEU A 8 -35.35 20.59 -3.55
CA LEU A 8 -35.48 19.17 -3.18
C LEU A 8 -34.43 18.77 -2.13
N PHE A 9 -33.17 19.19 -2.34
CA PHE A 9 -32.08 18.93 -1.38
C PHE A 9 -32.33 19.58 0.01
N PHE A 10 -33.02 20.73 0.05
CA PHE A 10 -33.33 21.44 1.29
C PHE A 10 -34.59 20.93 2.02
N ARG A 11 -35.50 20.21 1.33
CA ARG A 11 -36.66 19.56 1.97
C ARG A 11 -36.25 18.26 2.68
N ASP A 12 -35.34 17.48 2.08
CA ASP A 12 -34.93 16.18 2.61
C ASP A 12 -34.05 16.28 3.88
N LEU A 13 -33.34 17.39 4.05
CA LEU A 13 -32.55 17.68 5.25
C LEU A 13 -33.38 18.16 6.45
N HIS A 14 -34.56 18.78 6.23
CA HIS A 14 -35.50 19.09 7.31
C HIS A 14 -36.24 17.84 7.81
N SER A 15 -36.51 16.86 6.93
CA SER A 15 -37.15 15.60 7.34
C SER A 15 -36.24 14.66 8.11
N ALA A 16 -34.91 14.77 7.96
CA ALA A 16 -33.94 13.93 8.68
C ALA A 16 -33.86 14.22 10.19
N PHE A 17 -34.38 15.37 10.67
CA PHE A 17 -34.33 15.75 12.08
C PHE A 17 -35.69 15.69 12.81
N ALA A 18 -36.77 15.31 12.14
CA ALA A 18 -38.09 15.15 12.75
C ALA A 18 -38.22 13.90 13.67
N HIS A 19 -37.20 13.02 13.70
CA HIS A 19 -37.21 11.78 14.50
C HIS A 19 -36.39 11.83 15.79
N LEU A 20 -35.80 12.97 16.15
CA LEU A 20 -35.17 13.17 17.45
C LEU A 20 -36.18 13.89 18.35
N GLY A 21 -36.81 13.14 19.26
CA GLY A 21 -37.97 13.57 20.06
C GLY A 21 -37.83 14.90 20.81
N GLU A 22 -38.97 15.39 21.31
CA GLU A 22 -39.15 16.68 21.98
C GLU A 22 -38.05 16.97 23.03
N GLY A 23 -37.17 17.93 22.72
CA GLY A 23 -36.13 18.39 23.66
C GLY A 23 -34.90 19.08 23.04
N TYR A 24 -34.71 18.99 21.72
CA TYR A 24 -33.54 19.57 21.05
C TYR A 24 -33.95 20.72 20.11
N SER A 25 -33.50 21.94 20.39
CA SER A 25 -33.60 23.08 19.48
C SER A 25 -32.20 23.45 18.97
N GLY A 26 -31.89 23.05 17.74
CA GLY A 26 -30.67 23.45 17.03
C GLY A 26 -30.96 24.56 16.02
N HIS A 27 -30.19 25.64 16.04
CA HIS A 27 -30.24 26.69 15.01
C HIS A 27 -29.03 26.53 14.07
N LEU A 28 -29.29 26.45 12.77
CA LEU A 28 -28.28 26.38 11.72
C LEU A 28 -27.91 27.81 11.28
N SER A 29 -26.63 28.19 11.40
CA SER A 29 -26.12 29.47 10.89
C SER A 29 -25.00 29.22 9.88
N PHE A 30 -25.16 29.76 8.66
CA PHE A 30 -24.17 29.64 7.59
C PHE A 30 -23.42 30.97 7.41
N HIS A 31 -22.08 30.95 7.48
CA HIS A 31 -21.25 32.11 7.14
C HIS A 31 -20.57 31.91 5.78
N SER A 32 -20.75 32.88 4.88
CA SER A 32 -20.05 32.96 3.60
C SER A 32 -18.80 33.82 3.76
N THR A 33 -17.62 33.23 3.79
CA THR A 33 -16.35 33.95 3.62
C THR A 33 -16.05 34.09 2.13
N ARG A 34 -15.97 35.33 1.63
CA ARG A 34 -15.57 35.61 0.24
C ARG A 34 -14.10 35.20 0.07
N GLY A 35 -13.83 34.19 -0.76
CA GLY A 35 -12.50 34.03 -1.35
C GLY A 35 -11.97 32.63 -1.60
N TYR A 36 -12.65 31.53 -1.27
CA TYR A 36 -12.26 30.18 -1.68
C TYR A 36 -13.51 29.31 -1.84
N ILE A 37 -13.62 28.57 -2.94
CA ILE A 37 -14.68 27.59 -3.17
C ILE A 37 -14.17 26.28 -2.57
N GLY A 38 -14.77 25.79 -1.48
CA GLY A 38 -14.55 24.40 -1.06
C GLY A 38 -14.72 23.98 0.40
N GLU A 39 -15.01 24.87 1.36
CA GLU A 39 -15.25 24.44 2.76
C GLU A 39 -16.68 24.77 3.21
N ILE A 40 -17.44 23.75 3.61
CA ILE A 40 -18.65 23.88 4.42
C ILE A 40 -18.29 23.42 5.83
N ALA A 41 -18.13 24.36 6.75
CA ALA A 41 -17.98 24.04 8.17
C ALA A 41 -19.37 23.95 8.83
N VAL A 42 -19.71 22.76 9.34
CA VAL A 42 -20.94 22.54 10.13
C VAL A 42 -20.57 22.64 11.61
N VAL A 43 -21.04 23.69 12.28
CA VAL A 43 -20.85 23.87 13.74
C VAL A 43 -22.17 23.56 14.44
N ILE A 44 -22.19 22.50 15.25
CA ILE A 44 -23.35 22.10 16.06
C ILE A 44 -23.16 22.64 17.47
N HIS A 45 -24.00 23.58 17.90
CA HIS A 45 -24.08 23.98 19.30
C HIS A 45 -25.09 23.11 20.03
N SER A 46 -24.64 22.39 21.05
CA SER A 46 -25.50 21.64 21.97
C SER A 46 -25.74 22.49 23.22
N HIS A 47 -26.99 22.68 23.61
CA HIS A 47 -27.35 23.35 24.86
C HIS A 47 -28.21 22.38 25.69
N ASN A 48 -27.72 22.00 26.87
CA ASN A 48 -28.44 21.17 27.83
C ASN A 48 -28.96 22.08 28.96
N PRO A 49 -30.28 22.28 29.14
CA PRO A 49 -30.81 23.21 30.13
C PRO A 49 -30.76 22.72 31.58
N ARG A 50 -30.09 21.59 31.88
CA ARG A 50 -29.95 21.06 33.25
C ARG A 50 -28.55 21.17 33.87
N GLU A 51 -27.56 21.70 33.17
CA GLU A 51 -26.25 21.97 33.74
C GLU A 51 -25.83 23.41 33.49
N GLY A 52 -25.56 24.15 34.58
CA GLY A 52 -25.02 25.51 34.51
C GLY A 52 -23.62 25.56 33.88
N PRO A 53 -23.08 26.76 33.59
CA PRO A 53 -21.90 26.90 32.76
C PRO A 53 -20.65 26.50 33.55
N LEU A 54 -20.14 25.29 33.32
CA LEU A 54 -18.83 24.86 33.79
C LEU A 54 -18.00 24.32 32.61
N ASN A 55 -16.97 25.08 32.26
CA ASN A 55 -15.90 24.66 31.36
C ASN A 55 -15.16 23.46 31.95
N LEU A 56 -15.32 22.28 31.37
CA LEU A 56 -14.42 21.15 31.61
C LEU A 56 -14.33 20.27 30.36
N MET A 57 -13.22 20.36 29.63
CA MET A 57 -12.84 19.33 28.66
C MET A 57 -12.54 18.04 29.42
N ARG A 58 -13.37 17.00 29.22
CA ARG A 58 -13.04 15.63 29.64
C ARG A 58 -13.41 14.63 28.55
N HIS A 59 -12.42 13.80 28.22
CA HIS A 59 -12.53 12.63 27.36
C HIS A 59 -13.61 11.66 27.86
N LEU A 60 -14.50 11.23 26.96
CA LEU A 60 -15.30 10.02 27.14
C LEU A 60 -15.10 9.09 25.94
N CYS A 61 -14.65 7.89 26.29
CA CYS A 61 -14.30 6.75 25.46
C CYS A 61 -15.56 6.20 24.76
N PHE A 62 -15.60 6.16 23.43
CA PHE A 62 -16.60 5.40 22.65
C PHE A 62 -16.01 4.06 22.20
N SER A 63 -15.69 3.20 23.17
CA SER A 63 -15.32 1.80 22.96
C SER A 63 -16.57 0.91 22.99
N ARG A 64 -17.31 0.81 21.87
CA ARG A 64 -18.21 -0.34 21.57
C ARG A 64 -18.84 -0.39 20.17
N LEU A 65 -18.66 0.63 19.32
CA LEU A 65 -19.30 0.68 17.98
C LEU A 65 -18.37 0.44 16.78
N CYS A 66 -17.06 0.31 16.96
CA CYS A 66 -16.11 0.12 15.84
C CYS A 66 -15.76 -1.34 15.50
N ARG A 67 -16.31 -2.33 16.21
CA ARG A 67 -16.03 -3.76 15.93
C ARG A 67 -16.83 -4.40 14.77
N PRO A 68 -18.06 -3.97 14.41
CA PRO A 68 -18.79 -4.60 13.30
C PRO A 68 -18.51 -3.98 11.92
N LEU A 69 -18.01 -2.74 11.85
CA LEU A 69 -17.69 -2.05 10.58
C LEU A 69 -16.45 -2.62 9.87
N LEU A 70 -15.53 -3.25 10.61
CA LEU A 70 -14.31 -3.87 10.06
C LEU A 70 -14.55 -5.22 9.37
N PHE A 71 -15.67 -5.90 9.62
CA PHE A 71 -15.99 -7.20 9.00
C PHE A 71 -16.77 -7.07 7.69
N ALA A 72 -17.51 -5.97 7.47
CA ALA A 72 -18.35 -5.80 6.29
C ALA A 72 -17.57 -5.37 5.02
N ALA A 73 -16.38 -4.77 5.17
CA ALA A 73 -15.56 -4.36 4.02
C ALA A 73 -14.73 -5.51 3.41
N ALA A 74 -14.44 -6.56 4.18
CA ALA A 74 -13.61 -7.68 3.75
C ALA A 74 -14.36 -8.74 2.93
N THR A 75 -15.69 -8.82 3.05
CA THR A 75 -16.49 -9.86 2.40
C THR A 75 -17.05 -9.45 1.02
N THR A 76 -17.15 -8.16 0.74
CA THR A 76 -17.69 -7.63 -0.52
C THR A 76 -16.79 -7.89 -1.75
N GLY A 77 -15.48 -8.09 -1.53
CA GLY A 77 -14.52 -8.37 -2.62
C GLY A 77 -14.54 -9.81 -3.15
N ALA A 78 -15.05 -10.77 -2.37
CA ALA A 78 -15.05 -12.19 -2.73
C ALA A 78 -16.20 -12.61 -3.67
N ALA A 79 -17.23 -11.77 -3.83
CA ALA A 79 -18.44 -12.12 -4.57
C ALA A 79 -18.36 -11.85 -6.10
N PHE A 80 -17.32 -11.19 -6.60
CA PHE A 80 -17.27 -10.76 -8.01
C PHE A 80 -16.69 -11.78 -9.01
N PHE A 81 -16.18 -12.95 -8.57
CA PHE A 81 -15.58 -13.93 -9.50
C PHE A 81 -16.00 -15.40 -9.32
N ALA A 82 -16.98 -15.71 -8.47
CA ALA A 82 -17.60 -17.04 -8.47
C ALA A 82 -18.78 -17.09 -9.48
N GLY A 83 -18.49 -16.84 -10.76
CA GLY A 83 -19.33 -17.31 -11.86
C GLY A 83 -18.82 -18.68 -12.30
N PRO A 84 -19.67 -19.72 -12.44
CA PRO A 84 -19.19 -21.06 -12.73
C PRO A 84 -18.62 -21.14 -14.15
N LEU A 85 -17.35 -21.54 -14.27
CA LEU A 85 -16.82 -22.14 -15.49
C LEU A 85 -16.98 -23.66 -15.42
N ALA A 86 -17.53 -24.21 -16.51
CA ALA A 86 -17.74 -25.62 -16.86
C ALA A 86 -18.88 -26.36 -16.12
N TYR A 87 -19.89 -26.83 -16.86
CA TYR A 87 -19.82 -28.04 -17.69
C TYR A 87 -20.62 -27.84 -18.99
N ALA A 88 -19.99 -28.20 -20.11
CA ALA A 88 -20.72 -28.58 -21.31
C ALA A 88 -21.11 -30.05 -21.14
N ASP A 89 -22.37 -30.32 -20.84
CA ASP A 89 -23.06 -31.51 -21.32
C ASP A 89 -24.59 -31.36 -21.12
N GLU A 90 -25.30 -31.79 -22.15
CA GLU A 90 -26.75 -31.97 -22.32
C GLU A 90 -27.71 -30.77 -22.15
N VAL A 91 -28.37 -30.45 -23.27
CA VAL A 91 -29.45 -29.46 -23.43
C VAL A 91 -30.71 -29.94 -22.70
N GLN A 92 -31.14 -29.19 -21.67
CA GLN A 92 -32.50 -29.26 -21.10
C GLN A 92 -33.15 -27.87 -21.11
N PRO A 93 -34.50 -27.78 -21.28
CA PRO A 93 -35.17 -26.53 -21.61
C PRO A 93 -35.21 -25.53 -20.44
N VAL A 94 -35.02 -24.27 -20.80
CA VAL A 94 -34.90 -23.09 -19.92
C VAL A 94 -36.16 -22.89 -19.05
N ALA A 95 -35.97 -22.98 -17.73
CA ALA A 95 -36.90 -22.44 -16.74
C ALA A 95 -36.64 -20.93 -16.53
N GLN A 96 -37.70 -20.18 -16.22
CA GLN A 96 -37.81 -18.72 -16.16
C GLN A 96 -36.64 -17.96 -15.49
N PRO A 97 -36.29 -16.74 -15.94
CA PRO A 97 -35.18 -15.97 -15.39
C PRO A 97 -35.46 -15.61 -13.92
N GLN A 98 -34.66 -16.16 -13.01
CA GLN A 98 -34.68 -15.76 -11.60
C GLN A 98 -34.03 -14.38 -11.43
N PRO A 99 -34.52 -13.53 -10.51
CA PRO A 99 -33.89 -12.24 -10.24
C PRO A 99 -32.46 -12.44 -9.75
N VAL A 100 -31.52 -11.67 -10.32
CA VAL A 100 -30.12 -11.68 -9.92
C VAL A 100 -30.02 -11.18 -8.46
N PRO A 101 -29.37 -11.93 -7.55
CA PRO A 101 -29.28 -11.53 -6.15
C PRO A 101 -28.46 -10.24 -6.01
N THR A 102 -28.85 -9.39 -5.07
CA THR A 102 -28.10 -8.15 -4.80
C THR A 102 -26.76 -8.46 -4.13
N LEU A 103 -25.80 -7.53 -4.21
CA LEU A 103 -24.46 -7.72 -3.65
C LEU A 103 -24.53 -8.07 -2.16
N THR A 104 -25.44 -7.42 -1.43
CA THR A 104 -25.68 -7.70 -0.02
C THR A 104 -26.25 -9.11 0.21
N GLN A 105 -27.13 -9.61 -0.65
CA GLN A 105 -27.67 -10.97 -0.57
C GLN A 105 -26.60 -12.02 -0.88
N THR A 106 -25.75 -11.77 -1.87
CA THR A 106 -24.64 -12.67 -2.22
C THR A 106 -23.66 -12.78 -1.06
N VAL A 107 -23.24 -11.66 -0.47
CA VAL A 107 -22.34 -11.64 0.70
C VAL A 107 -22.96 -12.34 1.91
N THR A 108 -24.24 -12.08 2.19
CA THR A 108 -24.94 -12.71 3.33
C THR A 108 -25.07 -14.21 3.15
N SER A 109 -25.35 -14.69 1.94
CA SER A 109 -25.45 -16.12 1.64
C SER A 109 -24.10 -16.84 1.77
N MET A 110 -23.00 -16.21 1.35
CA MET A 110 -21.65 -16.74 1.51
C MET A 110 -21.25 -16.84 2.98
N VAL A 111 -21.51 -15.81 3.79
CA VAL A 111 -21.19 -15.83 5.23
C VAL A 111 -21.99 -16.92 5.96
N ASN A 112 -23.28 -17.07 5.64
CA ASN A 112 -24.12 -18.12 6.23
C ASN A 112 -23.69 -19.54 5.81
N SER A 113 -23.10 -19.70 4.62
CA SER A 113 -22.55 -20.99 4.16
C SER A 113 -21.34 -21.46 4.98
N TRP A 114 -20.69 -20.55 5.72
CA TRP A 114 -19.58 -20.84 6.62
C TRP A 114 -20.02 -21.14 8.07
N GLY A 115 -21.33 -21.27 8.32
CA GLY A 115 -21.88 -21.57 9.64
C GLY A 115 -21.80 -20.43 10.65
N ILE A 116 -21.45 -19.22 10.19
CA ILE A 116 -21.40 -18.00 11.00
C ILE A 116 -22.71 -17.24 10.76
N PRO A 117 -23.57 -17.03 11.79
CA PRO A 117 -24.77 -16.22 11.60
C PRO A 117 -24.37 -14.77 11.33
N ALA A 118 -24.59 -14.30 10.10
CA ALA A 118 -24.37 -12.91 9.75
C ALA A 118 -25.31 -12.01 10.58
N PRO A 119 -24.80 -10.95 11.25
CA PRO A 119 -25.67 -9.99 11.95
C PRO A 119 -26.57 -9.28 10.94
N ALA A 120 -27.78 -8.92 11.37
CA ALA A 120 -28.72 -8.17 10.52
C ALA A 120 -28.09 -6.83 10.10
N ILE A 121 -27.94 -6.64 8.78
CA ILE A 121 -27.48 -5.39 8.18
C ILE A 121 -28.68 -4.44 8.10
N ASP A 122 -28.47 -3.17 8.44
CA ASP A 122 -29.51 -2.14 8.31
C ASP A 122 -30.03 -2.09 6.86
N PRO A 123 -31.35 -2.21 6.62
CA PRO A 123 -31.91 -2.21 5.27
C PRO A 123 -31.58 -0.98 4.43
N GLN A 124 -31.40 0.19 5.07
CA GLN A 124 -31.04 1.42 4.37
C GLN A 124 -29.58 1.41 3.91
N ILE A 125 -28.69 0.81 4.71
CA ILE A 125 -27.27 0.64 4.35
C ILE A 125 -27.13 -0.38 3.23
N ALA A 126 -27.85 -1.51 3.31
CA ALA A 126 -27.89 -2.52 2.26
C ALA A 126 -28.35 -1.92 0.91
N ALA A 127 -29.43 -1.16 0.92
CA ALA A 127 -29.96 -0.50 -0.27
C ALA A 127 -28.98 0.54 -0.85
N ALA A 128 -28.29 1.29 -0.02
CA ALA A 128 -27.30 2.27 -0.46
C ALA A 128 -26.08 1.61 -1.13
N VAL A 129 -25.59 0.49 -0.58
CA VAL A 129 -24.50 -0.30 -1.14
C VAL A 129 -24.90 -0.95 -2.46
N ASP A 130 -26.10 -1.53 -2.53
CA ASP A 130 -26.61 -2.15 -3.75
C ASP A 130 -26.84 -1.10 -4.88
N THR A 131 -27.30 0.10 -4.52
CA THR A 131 -27.47 1.22 -5.46
C THR A 131 -26.12 1.72 -6.00
N LEU A 132 -25.12 1.84 -5.13
CA LEU A 132 -23.77 2.24 -5.54
C LEU A 132 -23.14 1.19 -6.47
N ALA A 133 -23.32 -0.10 -6.19
CA ALA A 133 -22.83 -1.18 -7.03
C ALA A 133 -23.45 -1.15 -8.45
N GLN A 134 -24.75 -0.88 -8.55
CA GLN A 134 -25.44 -0.73 -9.84
C GLN A 134 -24.95 0.51 -10.62
N GLN A 135 -24.70 1.63 -9.94
CA GLN A 135 -24.17 2.85 -10.57
C GLN A 135 -22.75 2.65 -11.11
N VAL A 136 -21.91 1.90 -10.38
CA VAL A 136 -20.56 1.54 -10.83
C VAL A 136 -20.64 0.58 -12.03
N GLN A 137 -21.48 -0.44 -12.00
CA GLN A 137 -21.65 -1.38 -13.13
C GLN A 137 -22.12 -0.69 -14.42
N ALA A 138 -23.02 0.29 -14.31
CA ALA A 138 -23.46 1.08 -15.46
C ALA A 138 -22.34 1.94 -16.06
N PHE A 139 -21.33 2.31 -15.27
CA PHE A 139 -20.16 3.09 -15.70
C PHE A 139 -19.11 2.27 -16.46
N VAL A 140 -19.04 0.94 -16.22
CA VAL A 140 -18.05 0.04 -16.85
C VAL A 140 -18.60 -0.60 -18.14
N ALA A 141 -19.88 -0.42 -18.45
CA ALA A 141 -20.61 -1.24 -19.41
C ALA A 141 -20.34 -1.03 -20.93
N PRO A 142 -19.64 0.01 -21.45
CA PRO A 142 -19.31 0.01 -22.87
C PRO A 142 -17.80 0.07 -23.15
N GLY A 143 -17.26 -1.00 -23.76
CA GLY A 143 -16.15 -0.87 -24.72
C GLY A 143 -15.01 -1.88 -24.63
N MET A 144 -15.24 -3.17 -24.92
CA MET A 144 -14.18 -4.07 -25.41
C MET A 144 -14.76 -4.88 -26.59
N PRO A 145 -14.26 -4.71 -27.83
CA PRO A 145 -14.69 -5.52 -28.96
C PRO A 145 -14.20 -6.96 -28.82
N TYR A 146 -15.07 -7.88 -29.25
CA TYR A 146 -14.89 -9.33 -29.35
C TYR A 146 -13.48 -9.74 -29.83
N ALA A 147 -12.85 -10.67 -29.10
CA ALA A 147 -11.67 -11.39 -29.56
C ALA A 147 -12.08 -12.46 -30.60
N ASP A 148 -11.33 -12.48 -31.71
CA ASP A 148 -11.44 -13.40 -32.84
C ASP A 148 -11.19 -14.87 -32.42
N PRO A 149 -12.06 -15.84 -32.77
CA PRO A 149 -11.94 -17.24 -32.35
C PRO A 149 -10.89 -18.07 -33.10
N HIS A 150 -9.99 -17.48 -33.92
CA HIS A 150 -9.03 -18.24 -34.74
C HIS A 150 -7.55 -18.19 -34.32
N VAL A 151 -7.22 -17.80 -33.08
CA VAL A 151 -5.84 -17.94 -32.56
C VAL A 151 -5.76 -19.12 -31.59
N ALA A 152 -5.23 -20.24 -32.06
CA ALA A 152 -4.90 -21.38 -31.20
C ALA A 152 -3.81 -20.99 -30.21
N ALA A 153 -4.08 -21.15 -28.91
CA ALA A 153 -3.09 -20.96 -27.86
C ALA A 153 -1.96 -21.99 -28.00
N PRO A 154 -0.68 -21.63 -27.74
CA PRO A 154 0.40 -22.60 -27.67
C PRO A 154 0.15 -23.60 -26.55
N VAL A 155 0.46 -24.87 -26.80
CA VAL A 155 0.42 -25.96 -25.82
C VAL A 155 1.30 -25.60 -24.62
N PRO A 156 0.86 -25.81 -23.36
CA PRO A 156 1.70 -25.50 -22.20
C PRO A 156 2.88 -26.46 -22.15
N GLU A 157 4.09 -25.91 -22.24
CA GLU A 157 5.32 -26.63 -21.98
C GLU A 157 5.33 -27.05 -20.48
N HIS A 158 5.66 -28.31 -20.22
CA HIS A 158 5.78 -28.86 -18.88
C HIS A 158 6.76 -28.03 -18.05
N HIS A 159 6.26 -27.30 -17.06
CA HIS A 159 7.11 -26.63 -16.10
C HIS A 159 7.68 -27.67 -15.12
N GLU A 160 9.01 -27.72 -15.06
CA GLU A 160 9.83 -28.42 -14.08
C GLU A 160 9.29 -28.27 -12.64
N PRO A 161 9.48 -29.28 -11.76
CA PRO A 161 8.87 -29.31 -10.44
C PRO A 161 9.29 -28.10 -9.60
N VAL A 162 8.29 -27.35 -9.12
CA VAL A 162 8.42 -26.21 -8.21
C VAL A 162 9.39 -26.56 -7.08
N GLN A 163 10.60 -25.98 -7.12
CA GLN A 163 11.51 -26.02 -5.98
C GLN A 163 10.76 -25.48 -4.77
N ARG A 164 10.83 -26.19 -3.64
CA ARG A 164 10.08 -25.83 -2.44
C ARG A 164 10.38 -24.36 -2.08
N PRO A 165 9.35 -23.52 -1.90
CA PRO A 165 9.55 -22.13 -1.53
C PRO A 165 10.39 -22.08 -0.25
N VAL A 166 11.41 -21.24 -0.22
CA VAL A 166 12.31 -21.14 0.94
C VAL A 166 11.50 -20.59 2.11
N ASP A 167 11.30 -21.40 3.15
CA ASP A 167 10.71 -20.96 4.41
C ASP A 167 11.85 -20.41 5.28
N GLY A 168 11.75 -19.13 5.60
CA GLY A 168 12.81 -18.31 6.17
C GLY A 168 12.24 -17.36 7.22
N PRO A 169 13.07 -16.58 7.93
CA PRO A 169 12.62 -15.80 9.09
C PRO A 169 11.50 -14.80 8.77
N ASN A 170 11.37 -14.37 7.52
CA ASN A 170 10.26 -13.57 7.02
C ASN A 170 9.63 -14.12 5.73
N TYR A 171 9.61 -15.44 5.52
CA TYR A 171 8.98 -16.03 4.33
C TYR A 171 7.77 -16.86 4.72
N HIS A 172 6.59 -16.24 4.71
CA HIS A 172 5.35 -16.93 5.04
C HIS A 172 4.53 -17.15 3.77
N TRP A 173 4.71 -18.32 3.16
CA TRP A 173 3.92 -18.75 2.01
C TRP A 173 2.55 -19.25 2.44
N THR A 174 1.53 -18.74 1.76
CA THR A 174 0.17 -19.24 1.87
C THR A 174 -0.43 -19.46 0.50
N ASN A 175 -1.44 -20.32 0.43
CA ASN A 175 -2.26 -20.54 -0.76
C ASN A 175 -3.76 -20.47 -0.42
N ASP A 176 -4.11 -19.92 0.75
CA ASP A 176 -5.50 -19.82 1.17
C ASP A 176 -6.28 -18.79 0.31
N PRO A 177 -7.59 -19.00 0.08
CA PRO A 177 -8.38 -18.10 -0.77
C PRO A 177 -8.43 -16.66 -0.27
N VAL A 178 -8.37 -16.41 1.05
CA VAL A 178 -8.43 -15.05 1.60
C VAL A 178 -7.17 -14.29 1.21
N SER A 179 -6.00 -14.90 1.38
CA SER A 179 -4.73 -14.28 1.01
C SER A 179 -4.63 -14.04 -0.50
N GLN A 180 -5.10 -14.98 -1.33
CA GLN A 180 -5.17 -14.80 -2.78
C GLN A 180 -6.05 -13.62 -3.20
N VAL A 181 -7.27 -13.56 -2.64
CA VAL A 181 -8.20 -12.45 -2.87
C VAL A 181 -7.56 -11.14 -2.42
N MET A 182 -7.09 -11.07 -1.17
CA MET A 182 -6.53 -9.84 -0.59
C MET A 182 -5.25 -9.36 -1.29
N ALA A 183 -4.48 -10.25 -1.90
CA ALA A 183 -3.31 -9.93 -2.71
C ALA A 183 -3.61 -9.61 -4.19
N GLN A 184 -4.87 -9.76 -4.62
CA GLN A 184 -5.27 -9.71 -6.04
C GLN A 184 -4.42 -10.65 -6.92
N LYS A 185 -4.09 -11.83 -6.40
CA LYS A 185 -3.20 -12.80 -7.05
C LYS A 185 -3.75 -14.20 -6.91
N THR A 186 -3.78 -14.94 -8.01
CA THR A 186 -4.07 -16.38 -7.99
C THR A 186 -2.82 -17.20 -7.64
N GLY A 187 -2.99 -18.28 -6.90
CA GLY A 187 -1.89 -19.18 -6.50
C GLY A 187 -1.13 -18.69 -5.26
N PRO A 188 0.08 -19.21 -5.01
CA PRO A 188 0.80 -18.93 -3.77
C PRO A 188 1.10 -17.44 -3.55
N VAL A 189 0.80 -16.96 -2.35
CA VAL A 189 1.07 -15.58 -1.88
C VAL A 189 2.16 -15.64 -0.83
N LEU A 190 3.17 -14.79 -0.99
CA LEU A 190 4.27 -14.67 -0.03
C LEU A 190 4.07 -13.43 0.84
N HIS A 191 3.88 -13.64 2.14
CA HIS A 191 3.86 -12.57 3.14
C HIS A 191 5.23 -12.45 3.81
N ARG A 192 5.85 -11.28 3.69
CA ARG A 192 7.15 -11.00 4.32
C ARG A 192 7.11 -10.00 5.45
N VAL A 193 6.03 -9.22 5.53
CA VAL A 193 5.83 -8.22 6.57
C VAL A 193 4.45 -8.43 7.18
N GLN A 194 4.40 -8.49 8.50
CA GLN A 194 3.14 -8.62 9.22
C GLN A 194 2.19 -7.49 8.86
N GLY A 195 0.95 -7.84 8.53
CA GLY A 195 -0.09 -6.90 8.13
C GLY A 195 -0.08 -6.50 6.65
N SER A 196 0.93 -6.91 5.88
CA SER A 196 0.89 -6.78 4.42
C SER A 196 0.10 -7.91 3.81
N TRP A 197 -0.87 -7.58 2.97
CA TRP A 197 -1.62 -8.50 2.13
C TRP A 197 -1.10 -8.55 0.69
N PHE A 198 0.00 -7.87 0.38
CA PHE A 198 0.64 -7.99 -0.92
C PHE A 198 1.38 -9.32 -1.03
N SER A 199 1.43 -9.89 -2.24
CA SER A 199 2.42 -10.92 -2.53
C SER A 199 3.77 -10.25 -2.75
N ALA A 200 4.68 -10.40 -1.80
CA ALA A 200 6.05 -9.94 -1.95
C ALA A 200 6.82 -10.78 -3.00
N PRO A 201 7.90 -10.24 -3.60
CA PRO A 201 8.82 -11.05 -4.40
C PRO A 201 9.54 -12.08 -3.52
N ASP A 202 9.77 -13.25 -4.10
CA ASP A 202 10.64 -14.29 -3.53
C ASP A 202 12.13 -13.89 -3.63
N ILE A 203 13.03 -14.73 -3.15
CA ILE A 203 14.48 -14.56 -3.33
C ILE A 203 14.80 -14.57 -4.83
N PRO A 204 15.42 -13.52 -5.39
CA PRO A 204 15.84 -13.54 -6.78
C PRO A 204 16.98 -14.54 -7.00
N GLU A 205 17.02 -15.12 -8.21
CA GLU A 205 18.05 -16.05 -8.64
C GLU A 205 19.47 -15.48 -8.45
N GLU A 206 19.70 -14.20 -8.77
CA GLU A 206 20.99 -13.56 -8.56
C GLU A 206 21.42 -13.53 -7.07
N SER A 207 20.47 -13.48 -6.14
CA SER A 207 20.74 -13.52 -4.70
C SER A 207 21.04 -14.94 -4.23
N LEU A 208 20.33 -15.95 -4.75
CA LEU A 208 20.64 -17.37 -4.52
C LEU A 208 22.05 -17.72 -5.01
N GLN A 209 22.44 -17.24 -6.20
CA GLN A 209 23.78 -17.45 -6.75
C GLN A 209 24.87 -16.81 -5.90
N ALA A 210 24.66 -15.58 -5.43
CA ALA A 210 25.58 -14.92 -4.51
C ALA A 210 25.69 -15.67 -3.17
N GLN A 211 24.55 -16.11 -2.61
CA GLN A 211 24.52 -16.89 -1.37
C GLN A 211 25.31 -18.20 -1.51
N ALA A 212 25.18 -18.90 -2.64
CA ALA A 212 25.92 -20.14 -2.90
C ALA A 212 27.46 -19.92 -2.90
N GLN A 213 27.91 -18.69 -3.13
CA GLN A 213 29.31 -18.27 -3.04
C GLN A 213 29.71 -17.75 -1.65
N GLY A 214 28.80 -17.83 -0.67
CA GLY A 214 29.04 -17.36 0.70
C GLY A 214 28.96 -15.85 0.87
N VAL A 215 28.30 -15.14 -0.06
CA VAL A 215 28.18 -13.67 -0.01
C VAL A 215 26.73 -13.21 -0.16
N SER A 216 26.40 -12.05 0.42
CA SER A 216 25.08 -11.42 0.25
C SER A 216 25.10 -10.40 -0.88
N LEU A 217 24.13 -10.47 -1.80
CA LEU A 217 23.98 -9.50 -2.88
C LEU A 217 23.07 -8.34 -2.44
N TYR A 218 23.53 -7.11 -2.66
CA TYR A 218 22.79 -5.89 -2.33
C TYR A 218 22.55 -5.04 -3.56
N GLY A 219 21.29 -4.74 -3.83
CA GLY A 219 20.82 -3.90 -4.94
C GLY A 219 19.59 -3.07 -4.57
N PRO A 220 19.01 -2.33 -5.53
CA PRO A 220 17.80 -1.56 -5.31
C PRO A 220 16.63 -2.50 -4.96
N GLY A 221 16.01 -2.28 -3.81
CA GLY A 221 14.89 -3.11 -3.36
C GLY A 221 15.30 -4.33 -2.53
N THR A 222 16.59 -4.55 -2.26
CA THR A 222 17.04 -5.68 -1.41
C THR A 222 16.45 -5.55 0.00
N PRO A 223 15.72 -6.57 0.48
CA PRO A 223 15.27 -6.67 1.87
C PRO A 223 16.43 -6.84 2.84
N ILE A 224 16.45 -6.08 3.93
CA ILE A 224 17.51 -6.12 4.93
C ILE A 224 16.96 -6.18 6.35
N TYR A 225 17.61 -6.96 7.20
CA TYR A 225 17.50 -6.85 8.65
C TYR A 225 18.55 -5.87 9.16
N VAL A 226 18.13 -4.93 10.00
CA VAL A 226 19.00 -3.98 10.69
C VAL A 226 18.87 -4.18 12.19
N GLY A 227 20.01 -4.37 12.87
CA GLY A 227 20.04 -4.73 14.27
C GLY A 227 19.49 -6.15 14.50
N LYS A 228 18.53 -6.29 15.42
CA LYS A 228 18.01 -7.62 15.82
C LYS A 228 16.94 -8.17 14.86
N ASP A 229 16.01 -7.32 14.44
CA ASP A 229 14.78 -7.77 13.78
C ASP A 229 14.10 -6.71 12.89
N ARG A 230 14.68 -5.51 12.74
CA ARG A 230 14.03 -4.47 11.92
C ARG A 230 14.20 -4.77 10.45
N LEU A 231 13.11 -5.15 9.80
CA LEU A 231 13.05 -5.37 8.37
C LEU A 231 12.85 -4.03 7.63
N CYS A 232 13.77 -3.73 6.72
CA CYS A 232 13.76 -2.55 5.86
C CYS A 232 14.15 -2.95 4.43
N THR A 233 14.24 -1.97 3.54
CA THR A 233 14.63 -2.14 2.15
C THR A 233 15.83 -1.25 1.81
N VAL A 234 16.74 -1.73 0.96
CA VAL A 234 17.83 -0.93 0.37
C VAL A 234 17.30 -0.08 -0.77
N GLY A 235 17.62 1.21 -0.75
CA GLY A 235 17.27 2.17 -1.79
C GLY A 235 18.20 2.07 -2.99
N ALA A 236 19.50 2.16 -2.74
CA ALA A 236 20.53 2.04 -3.75
C ALA A 236 21.78 1.39 -3.14
N SER A 237 22.57 0.72 -3.95
CA SER A 237 23.87 0.18 -3.57
C SER A 237 24.93 0.47 -4.63
N GLY A 238 26.19 0.46 -4.21
CA GLY A 238 27.30 0.80 -5.08
C GLY A 238 28.57 1.01 -4.29
N TYR A 239 29.35 2.00 -4.69
CA TYR A 239 30.64 2.30 -4.11
C TYR A 239 30.75 3.77 -3.73
N ASP A 240 31.56 4.09 -2.74
CA ASP A 240 31.98 5.48 -2.50
C ASP A 240 33.32 5.81 -3.18
N ALA A 241 33.81 7.03 -2.98
CA ALA A 241 35.05 7.53 -3.57
C ALA A 241 36.31 6.74 -3.14
N GLU A 242 36.27 6.07 -1.98
CA GLU A 242 37.36 5.23 -1.49
C GLU A 242 37.23 3.77 -1.93
N GLY A 243 36.17 3.44 -2.68
CA GLY A 243 35.92 2.08 -3.16
C GLY A 243 35.25 1.17 -2.13
N ARG A 244 34.77 1.70 -1.00
CA ARG A 244 33.97 0.93 -0.04
C ARG A 244 32.63 0.55 -0.69
N LYS A 245 32.13 -0.66 -0.42
CA LYS A 245 30.80 -1.09 -0.84
C LYS A 245 29.76 -0.45 0.07
N ILE A 246 28.80 0.26 -0.51
CA ILE A 246 27.81 1.04 0.22
C ILE A 246 26.39 0.59 -0.16
N ALA A 247 25.51 0.52 0.82
CA ALA A 247 24.06 0.54 0.62
C ALA A 247 23.44 1.74 1.35
N ILE A 248 22.47 2.38 0.71
CA ILE A 248 21.69 3.50 1.26
C ILE A 248 20.29 2.98 1.62
N THR A 249 19.82 3.29 2.81
CA THR A 249 18.47 2.95 3.30
C THR A 249 17.89 4.10 4.15
N ALA A 250 16.72 3.95 4.75
CA ALA A 250 16.13 4.98 5.60
C ALA A 250 16.86 5.09 6.96
N GLY A 251 17.01 6.31 7.45
CA GLY A 251 17.72 6.62 8.69
C GLY A 251 17.09 5.96 9.90
N HIS A 252 15.76 5.94 9.96
CA HIS A 252 15.01 5.31 11.03
C HIS A 252 15.09 3.77 10.98
N CYS A 253 15.75 3.14 10.00
CA CYS A 253 15.96 1.68 9.99
C CYS A 253 17.00 1.22 11.02
N GLY A 254 17.88 2.09 11.51
CA GLY A 254 18.89 1.65 12.47
C GLY A 254 19.64 2.79 13.15
N LYS A 255 20.51 2.42 14.06
CA LYS A 255 21.49 3.28 14.72
C LYS A 255 22.87 2.98 14.15
N ILE A 256 23.78 3.95 14.24
CA ILE A 256 25.18 3.73 13.89
C ILE A 256 25.73 2.58 14.76
N GLY A 257 26.41 1.64 14.14
CA GLY A 257 26.91 0.41 14.77
C GLY A 257 25.97 -0.80 14.68
N ASP A 258 24.71 -0.62 14.26
CA ASP A 258 23.81 -1.76 14.05
C ASP A 258 24.31 -2.62 12.88
N ALA A 259 24.38 -3.93 13.11
CA ALA A 259 24.67 -4.92 12.07
C ALA A 259 23.55 -4.96 11.03
N VAL A 260 23.91 -5.21 9.78
CA VAL A 260 22.99 -5.35 8.65
C VAL A 260 23.20 -6.71 7.99
N SER A 261 22.10 -7.42 7.78
CA SER A 261 22.05 -8.70 7.07
C SER A 261 21.03 -8.61 5.94
N SER A 262 21.30 -9.25 4.81
CA SER A 262 20.29 -9.46 3.78
C SER A 262 19.20 -10.40 4.31
N ALA A 263 17.94 -10.02 4.15
CA ALA A 263 16.80 -10.89 4.47
C ALA A 263 16.50 -11.91 3.36
N ASP A 264 17.27 -11.87 2.25
CA ASP A 264 17.20 -12.85 1.16
C ASP A 264 18.36 -13.87 1.23
N SER A 265 19.37 -13.59 2.05
CA SER A 265 20.53 -14.48 2.25
C SER A 265 20.97 -14.52 3.72
N TRP A 266 20.00 -14.58 4.65
CA TRP A 266 20.22 -14.47 6.10
C TRP A 266 21.21 -15.49 6.66
N GLN A 267 21.36 -16.64 6.00
CA GLN A 267 22.30 -17.71 6.33
C GLN A 267 23.77 -17.27 6.22
N VAL A 268 24.08 -16.25 5.39
CA VAL A 268 25.41 -15.64 5.30
C VAL A 268 25.75 -14.85 6.58
N GLY A 269 24.73 -14.45 7.34
CA GLY A 269 24.86 -13.61 8.53
C GLY A 269 25.11 -12.13 8.21
N PRO A 270 25.52 -11.35 9.23
CA PRO A 270 25.84 -9.93 9.06
C PRO A 270 26.85 -9.71 7.94
N SER A 271 26.51 -8.82 7.02
CA SER A 271 27.31 -8.50 5.83
C SER A 271 27.42 -6.98 5.60
N GLY A 272 27.02 -6.19 6.58
CA GLY A 272 27.31 -4.76 6.65
C GLY A 272 27.04 -4.18 8.03
N THR A 273 27.33 -2.89 8.19
CA THR A 273 27.11 -2.12 9.41
C THR A 273 26.60 -0.73 9.06
N VAL A 274 25.63 -0.22 9.81
CA VAL A 274 25.22 1.19 9.69
C VAL A 274 26.37 2.08 10.20
N VAL A 275 26.96 2.89 9.32
CA VAL A 275 28.15 3.71 9.64
C VAL A 275 27.86 5.20 9.68
N ALA A 276 26.82 5.65 8.99
CA ALA A 276 26.44 7.06 8.98
C ALA A 276 24.93 7.23 8.86
N LYS A 277 24.44 8.39 9.28
CA LYS A 277 23.04 8.81 9.15
C LYS A 277 22.94 10.27 8.74
N GLY A 278 21.88 10.60 8.01
CA GLY A 278 21.49 11.99 7.81
C GLY A 278 21.06 12.61 9.13
N SER A 279 21.60 13.79 9.46
CA SER A 279 21.23 14.52 10.68
C SER A 279 19.88 15.21 10.55
N ASN A 280 19.53 15.65 9.33
CA ASN A 280 18.28 16.34 8.99
C ASN A 280 17.53 15.68 7.82
N LEU A 281 18.01 14.53 7.37
CA LEU A 281 17.47 13.74 6.27
C LEU A 281 17.36 12.30 6.79
N ASP A 282 16.24 11.65 6.55
CA ASP A 282 15.98 10.32 7.09
C ASP A 282 16.64 9.23 6.20
N TYR A 283 17.96 9.26 6.09
CA TYR A 283 18.75 8.23 5.42
C TYR A 283 19.83 7.64 6.34
N ALA A 284 20.25 6.42 6.04
CA ALA A 284 21.36 5.73 6.65
C ALA A 284 22.31 5.21 5.56
N VAL A 285 23.60 5.17 5.89
CA VAL A 285 24.65 4.55 5.08
C VAL A 285 25.05 3.26 5.76
N VAL A 286 25.01 2.18 5.00
CA VAL A 286 25.52 0.87 5.39
C VAL A 286 26.81 0.63 4.64
N GLU A 287 27.91 0.44 5.37
CA GLU A 287 29.15 -0.08 4.80
C GLU A 287 29.07 -1.60 4.76
N LEU A 288 29.24 -2.18 3.57
CA LEU A 288 29.10 -3.61 3.32
C LEU A 288 30.47 -4.29 3.40
N GLY A 289 30.51 -5.41 4.15
CA GLY A 289 31.72 -6.17 4.46
C GLY A 289 32.27 -6.98 3.28
N SER A 290 33.33 -7.75 3.53
CA SER A 290 33.95 -8.62 2.52
C SER A 290 33.01 -9.69 1.97
N ASN A 291 32.08 -10.16 2.80
CA ASN A 291 31.03 -11.15 2.48
C ASN A 291 29.78 -10.53 1.80
N ALA A 292 29.94 -9.43 1.07
CA ALA A 292 28.86 -8.75 0.36
C ALA A 292 29.26 -8.41 -1.08
N GLN A 293 28.30 -8.36 -1.99
CA GLN A 293 28.45 -7.81 -3.34
C GLN A 293 27.39 -6.74 -3.58
N VAL A 294 27.67 -5.79 -4.47
CA VAL A 294 26.73 -4.73 -4.85
C VAL A 294 26.35 -4.86 -6.32
N THR A 295 25.10 -4.54 -6.64
CA THR A 295 24.54 -4.65 -7.99
C THR A 295 23.56 -3.51 -8.25
N GLN A 296 23.48 -3.07 -9.50
CA GLN A 296 22.45 -2.17 -9.97
C GLN A 296 21.16 -2.88 -10.42
N LYS A 297 21.15 -4.22 -10.42
CA LYS A 297 19.99 -5.04 -10.75
C LYS A 297 19.67 -5.97 -9.58
N TYR A 298 18.43 -5.94 -9.13
CA TYR A 298 17.92 -6.85 -8.09
C TYR A 298 16.43 -7.11 -8.33
N ASN A 299 16.03 -8.38 -8.37
CA ASN A 299 14.73 -8.80 -8.90
C ASN A 299 14.54 -8.24 -10.33
N ASN A 300 13.33 -7.79 -10.66
CA ASN A 300 12.98 -7.23 -11.96
C ASN A 300 13.29 -5.73 -12.07
N ILE A 301 14.10 -5.17 -11.16
CA ILE A 301 14.50 -3.76 -11.17
C ILE A 301 15.96 -3.62 -11.57
N ARG A 302 16.22 -2.75 -12.54
CA ARG A 302 17.56 -2.25 -12.88
C ARG A 302 17.56 -0.74 -12.76
N VAL A 303 18.57 -0.19 -12.09
CA VAL A 303 18.76 1.27 -11.95
C VAL A 303 20.07 1.70 -12.59
N ASN A 304 20.02 2.62 -13.54
CA ASN A 304 21.21 3.10 -14.25
C ASN A 304 21.74 4.43 -13.68
N SER A 305 20.94 5.14 -12.87
CA SER A 305 21.40 6.34 -12.17
C SER A 305 20.69 6.58 -10.85
N VAL A 306 21.28 7.45 -10.03
CA VAL A 306 20.67 8.00 -8.82
C VAL A 306 20.46 9.50 -9.00
N GLY A 307 19.39 10.03 -8.40
CA GLY A 307 19.10 11.45 -8.42
C GLY A 307 18.59 11.98 -9.76
N GLY A 308 18.79 13.27 -9.96
CA GLY A 308 18.32 14.03 -11.11
C GLY A 308 16.91 14.60 -10.91
N PRO A 309 16.33 15.23 -11.96
CA PRO A 309 15.08 15.96 -11.83
C PRO A 309 13.97 15.14 -11.20
N MET A 310 13.35 15.72 -10.17
CA MET A 310 12.18 15.14 -9.52
C MET A 310 10.99 15.14 -10.49
N PRO A 311 10.12 14.13 -10.41
CA PRO A 311 8.90 14.09 -11.21
C PRO A 311 8.03 15.29 -10.87
N VAL A 312 7.48 15.93 -11.91
CA VAL A 312 6.52 17.03 -11.78
C VAL A 312 5.27 16.51 -11.08
N THR A 313 4.61 17.35 -10.28
CA THR A 313 3.28 17.07 -9.72
C THR A 313 2.33 16.51 -10.79
N GLY A 314 1.65 15.43 -10.46
CA GLY A 314 0.76 14.69 -11.35
C GLY A 314 1.44 13.57 -12.14
N ASN A 315 2.77 13.52 -12.21
CA ASN A 315 3.47 12.40 -12.82
C ASN A 315 3.48 11.18 -11.90
N THR A 316 3.75 10.01 -12.50
CA THR A 316 3.87 8.75 -11.78
C THR A 316 5.31 8.52 -11.32
N ALA A 317 5.46 8.08 -10.07
CA ALA A 317 6.67 7.45 -9.57
C ALA A 317 6.33 6.02 -9.12
N CYS A 318 7.33 5.14 -9.09
CA CYS A 318 7.19 3.76 -8.66
C CYS A 318 8.10 3.46 -7.46
N LYS A 319 7.87 2.33 -6.79
CA LYS A 319 8.68 1.86 -5.68
C LYS A 319 8.82 0.35 -5.75
N GLN A 320 9.99 -0.17 -5.40
CA GLN A 320 10.21 -1.60 -5.14
C GLN A 320 10.60 -1.80 -3.68
N GLY A 321 9.80 -2.53 -2.89
CA GLY A 321 10.12 -2.77 -1.48
C GLY A 321 9.58 -4.10 -0.96
N VAL A 322 10.10 -4.52 0.20
CA VAL A 322 9.83 -5.86 0.76
C VAL A 322 8.37 -6.06 1.18
N ALA A 323 7.67 -4.99 1.60
CA ALA A 323 6.34 -5.11 2.19
C ALA A 323 5.25 -5.15 1.13
N THR A 324 5.29 -4.21 0.19
CA THR A 324 4.22 -4.01 -0.82
C THR A 324 4.65 -4.34 -2.25
N GLY A 325 5.88 -4.83 -2.44
CA GLY A 325 6.40 -5.21 -3.76
C GLY A 325 6.63 -4.01 -4.67
N PHE A 326 6.41 -4.19 -5.98
CA PHE A 326 6.45 -3.11 -6.95
C PHE A 326 5.09 -2.38 -6.99
N SER A 327 5.09 -1.08 -6.74
CA SER A 327 3.87 -0.26 -6.78
C SER A 327 4.16 1.10 -7.41
N CYS A 328 3.15 1.71 -8.05
CA CYS A 328 3.27 3.04 -8.64
C CYS A 328 2.13 3.93 -8.18
N GLY A 329 2.38 5.24 -8.17
CA GLY A 329 1.43 6.23 -7.69
C GLY A 329 1.77 7.63 -8.16
N LEU A 330 0.79 8.53 -8.02
CA LEU A 330 0.94 9.92 -8.43
C LEU A 330 1.82 10.70 -7.46
N VAL A 331 2.63 11.61 -7.99
CA VAL A 331 3.41 12.56 -7.20
C VAL A 331 2.55 13.79 -6.93
N TRP A 332 2.39 14.16 -5.67
CA TRP A 332 1.57 15.31 -5.27
C TRP A 332 2.38 16.60 -5.28
N ASN A 333 3.55 16.58 -4.66
CA ASN A 333 4.45 17.71 -4.58
C ASN A 333 5.84 17.24 -4.18
N HIS A 334 6.84 18.05 -4.48
CA HIS A 334 8.21 17.84 -4.02
C HIS A 334 8.84 19.19 -3.63
N ASP A 335 9.80 19.14 -2.73
CA ASP A 335 10.75 20.23 -2.49
C ASP A 335 12.19 19.74 -2.77
N HIS A 336 13.22 20.41 -2.25
CA HIS A 336 14.60 19.98 -2.45
C HIS A 336 14.98 18.75 -1.61
N ARG A 337 14.24 18.42 -0.55
CA ARG A 337 14.55 17.32 0.39
C ARG A 337 13.63 16.13 0.26
N THR A 338 12.36 16.37 -0.01
CA THR A 338 11.30 15.38 0.12
C THR A 338 10.31 15.43 -1.04
N THR A 339 9.66 14.30 -1.26
CA THR A 339 8.56 14.16 -2.20
C THR A 339 7.39 13.44 -1.55
N ALA A 340 6.21 14.03 -1.66
CA ALA A 340 4.95 13.44 -1.27
C ALA A 340 4.27 12.80 -2.49
N SER A 341 3.80 11.56 -2.33
CA SER A 341 3.19 10.79 -3.41
C SER A 341 2.10 9.85 -2.91
N GLN A 342 1.23 9.39 -3.81
CA GLN A 342 0.31 8.30 -3.60
C GLN A 342 0.94 6.95 -3.98
N VAL A 343 2.25 6.79 -3.80
CA VAL A 343 2.91 5.50 -3.98
C VAL A 343 2.63 4.63 -2.76
N CYS A 344 2.11 3.42 -2.99
CA CYS A 344 1.75 2.49 -1.93
C CYS A 344 2.99 2.09 -1.11
N ALA A 345 2.94 2.32 0.20
CA ALA A 345 3.99 1.91 1.12
C ALA A 345 3.43 1.60 2.52
N MET A 346 4.14 0.75 3.25
CA MET A 346 3.93 0.49 4.66
C MET A 346 5.25 0.19 5.39
N GLN A 347 5.18 -0.17 6.67
CA GLN A 347 6.34 -0.64 7.42
C GLN A 347 7.07 -1.76 6.66
N GLY A 348 8.40 -1.74 6.64
CA GLY A 348 9.23 -2.63 5.82
C GLY A 348 9.65 -2.03 4.48
N ASP A 349 8.80 -1.24 3.83
CA ASP A 349 9.19 -0.48 2.62
C ASP A 349 10.13 0.69 2.93
N SER A 350 10.36 1.00 4.21
CA SER A 350 11.35 1.98 4.65
C SER A 350 12.71 1.75 3.98
N GLY A 351 13.20 2.80 3.30
CA GLY A 351 14.45 2.79 2.54
C GLY A 351 14.31 2.33 1.10
N ALA A 352 13.16 1.77 0.68
CA ALA A 352 12.94 1.29 -0.68
C ALA A 352 13.21 2.37 -1.73
N PRO A 353 13.75 2.02 -2.92
CA PRO A 353 13.93 2.97 -4.01
C PRO A 353 12.59 3.52 -4.47
N MET A 354 12.49 4.85 -4.54
CA MET A 354 11.50 5.52 -5.38
C MET A 354 12.10 5.76 -6.76
N LEU A 355 11.41 5.30 -7.79
CA LEU A 355 11.87 5.15 -9.16
C LEU A 355 11.11 6.09 -10.11
N VAL A 356 11.85 6.70 -11.03
CA VAL A 356 11.31 7.35 -12.23
C VAL A 356 12.11 6.83 -13.42
N GLY A 357 11.47 5.99 -14.23
CA GLY A 357 12.18 5.18 -15.23
C GLY A 357 13.16 4.23 -14.54
N ASP A 358 14.41 4.25 -14.96
CA ASP A 358 15.54 3.47 -14.43
C ASP A 358 16.39 4.25 -13.41
N ARG A 359 15.84 5.30 -12.81
CA ARG A 359 16.57 6.16 -11.86
C ARG A 359 15.99 6.05 -10.46
N VAL A 360 16.84 5.96 -9.44
CA VAL A 360 16.41 6.14 -8.04
C VAL A 360 16.36 7.62 -7.72
N VAL A 361 15.16 8.20 -7.65
CA VAL A 361 14.94 9.62 -7.34
C VAL A 361 14.78 9.89 -5.85
N GLY A 362 14.57 8.86 -5.03
CA GLY A 362 14.46 8.98 -3.58
C GLY A 362 14.40 7.65 -2.87
N ILE A 363 14.25 7.69 -1.55
CA ILE A 363 14.02 6.50 -0.71
C ILE A 363 12.76 6.71 0.13
N ILE A 364 11.99 5.65 0.38
CA ILE A 364 10.76 5.74 1.19
C ILE A 364 11.08 5.95 2.68
N ASN A 365 10.36 6.87 3.33
CA ASN A 365 10.54 7.18 4.76
C ASN A 365 9.31 6.89 5.61
N GLY A 366 8.10 7.00 5.06
CA GLY A 366 6.88 6.73 5.80
C GLY A 366 5.70 7.56 5.31
N GLY A 367 4.67 7.68 6.13
CA GLY A 367 3.48 8.50 5.83
C GLY A 367 3.68 9.98 6.13
N MET A 368 3.04 10.84 5.34
CA MET A 368 3.10 12.30 5.45
C MET A 368 2.50 12.85 6.74
N ILE A 369 1.48 12.17 7.28
CA ILE A 369 0.78 12.64 8.48
C ILE A 369 1.32 11.87 9.70
N PRO A 370 2.06 12.54 10.60
CA PRO A 370 2.54 11.90 11.81
C PRO A 370 1.37 11.39 12.65
N ASN A 371 1.55 10.24 13.30
CA ASN A 371 0.57 9.61 14.21
C ASN A 371 -0.74 9.13 13.56
N VAL A 372 -0.87 9.17 12.23
CA VAL A 372 -1.96 8.50 11.52
C VAL A 372 -1.45 7.17 10.96
N ASN A 373 -1.87 6.06 11.58
CA ASN A 373 -1.50 4.72 11.16
C ASN A 373 -2.52 4.16 10.16
N TYR A 374 -2.47 4.67 8.92
CA TYR A 374 -3.28 4.16 7.82
C TYR A 374 -2.41 3.89 6.58
N PRO A 375 -1.50 2.89 6.66
CA PRO A 375 -0.60 2.54 5.58
C PRO A 375 -1.32 1.77 4.46
N CYS A 376 -0.62 1.59 3.33
CA CYS A 376 -1.11 0.76 2.23
C CYS A 376 -0.77 -0.71 2.51
N THR A 377 -1.77 -1.50 2.91
CA THR A 377 -1.61 -2.90 3.33
C THR A 377 -2.23 -3.90 2.36
N THR A 378 -3.09 -3.49 1.44
CA THR A 378 -3.64 -4.34 0.38
C THR A 378 -3.83 -3.58 -0.93
N PRO A 379 -3.67 -4.23 -2.10
CA PRO A 379 -4.04 -3.66 -3.39
C PRO A 379 -5.48 -3.11 -3.45
N TRP A 380 -6.41 -3.68 -2.68
CA TRP A 380 -7.82 -3.25 -2.67
C TRP A 380 -8.05 -1.84 -2.14
N GLN A 381 -7.11 -1.28 -1.36
CA GLN A 381 -7.23 0.09 -0.86
C GLN A 381 -7.20 1.14 -1.98
N GLY A 382 -6.67 0.80 -3.16
CA GLY A 382 -6.44 1.78 -4.21
C GLY A 382 -5.64 2.96 -3.66
N PRO A 383 -6.04 4.23 -3.91
CA PRO A 383 -5.34 5.40 -3.40
C PRO A 383 -5.72 5.78 -1.96
N PHE A 384 -6.55 5.00 -1.26
CA PHE A 384 -7.02 5.34 0.09
C PHE A 384 -6.03 4.86 1.16
N PHE A 385 -4.92 5.59 1.29
CA PHE A 385 -3.92 5.46 2.36
C PHE A 385 -3.23 6.81 2.58
N VAL A 386 -2.58 7.00 3.73
CA VAL A 386 -1.83 8.25 4.02
C VAL A 386 -0.74 8.43 2.95
N PRO A 387 -0.63 9.60 2.30
CA PRO A 387 0.38 9.84 1.29
C PRO A 387 1.79 9.49 1.79
N THR A 388 2.59 8.89 0.92
CA THR A 388 3.94 8.44 1.23
C THR A 388 4.94 9.56 1.02
N ILE A 389 5.81 9.76 2.00
CA ILE A 389 6.98 10.64 1.93
C ILE A 389 8.22 9.83 1.58
N SER A 390 8.98 10.39 0.67
CA SER A 390 10.34 9.96 0.34
C SER A 390 11.32 11.09 0.52
N THR A 391 12.57 10.76 0.86
CA THR A 391 13.70 11.68 0.88
C THR A 391 14.36 11.62 -0.50
N ASN A 392 14.53 12.79 -1.12
CA ASN A 392 15.07 12.92 -2.47
C ASN A 392 16.54 12.49 -2.50
N MET A 393 16.91 11.72 -3.51
CA MET A 393 18.25 11.14 -3.63
C MET A 393 19.33 12.21 -3.84
N ASP A 394 19.01 13.30 -4.56
CA ASP A 394 19.92 14.44 -4.71
C ASP A 394 20.28 15.09 -3.37
N ALA A 395 19.32 15.20 -2.44
CA ALA A 395 19.57 15.72 -1.10
C ALA A 395 20.51 14.80 -0.31
N ILE A 396 20.31 13.48 -0.42
CA ILE A 396 21.15 12.47 0.24
C ILE A 396 22.57 12.53 -0.31
N VAL A 397 22.74 12.48 -1.63
CA VAL A 397 24.06 12.51 -2.27
C VAL A 397 24.77 13.84 -1.99
N SER A 398 24.05 14.97 -2.01
CA SER A 398 24.62 16.27 -1.64
C SER A 398 25.09 16.30 -0.19
N ASP A 399 24.31 15.75 0.76
CA ASP A 399 24.69 15.73 2.18
C ASP A 399 25.89 14.80 2.43
N LEU A 400 25.94 13.64 1.77
CA LEU A 400 27.11 12.74 1.78
C LEU A 400 28.36 13.43 1.28
N ASN A 401 28.25 14.15 0.15
CA ASN A 401 29.38 14.84 -0.47
C ASN A 401 29.85 16.03 0.38
N ALA A 402 28.93 16.74 1.04
CA ALA A 402 29.28 17.85 1.92
C ALA A 402 30.03 17.39 3.19
N LYS A 403 29.63 16.26 3.77
CA LYS A 403 30.22 15.72 5.01
C LYS A 403 31.59 15.07 4.81
N LYS A 404 31.92 14.61 3.60
CA LYS A 404 33.15 13.86 3.30
C LYS A 404 33.35 12.63 4.23
N SER A 405 32.26 12.00 4.65
CA SER A 405 32.26 10.77 5.45
C SER A 405 32.10 9.53 4.57
N VAL A 406 32.05 8.34 5.16
CA VAL A 406 31.70 7.09 4.44
C VAL A 406 30.43 7.30 3.61
N GLY A 407 30.48 6.94 2.32
CA GLY A 407 29.45 7.23 1.34
C GLY A 407 29.69 8.49 0.49
N HIS A 408 30.69 9.33 0.79
CA HIS A 408 31.09 10.45 -0.06
C HIS A 408 31.51 9.98 -1.46
N GLY A 409 31.01 10.65 -2.51
CA GLY A 409 31.25 10.27 -3.90
C GLY A 409 30.53 8.98 -4.28
N PHE A 410 29.37 8.71 -3.66
CA PHE A 410 28.55 7.55 -3.98
C PHE A 410 28.26 7.45 -5.48
N ARG A 411 28.56 6.28 -6.04
CA ARG A 411 28.27 5.87 -7.41
C ARG A 411 27.62 4.50 -7.39
N LEU A 412 26.65 4.28 -8.26
CA LEU A 412 26.02 2.96 -8.39
C LEU A 412 27.06 1.88 -8.76
N ALA A 413 26.72 0.64 -8.43
CA ALA A 413 27.45 -0.50 -8.98
C ALA A 413 27.30 -0.49 -10.51
N HIS A 414 28.41 -0.51 -11.24
CA HIS A 414 28.37 -0.70 -12.69
C HIS A 414 28.60 -2.18 -13.00
N SER A 415 27.83 -2.70 -13.96
CA SER A 415 27.95 -4.04 -14.51
C SER A 415 28.95 -4.07 -15.65
#